data_AF-A0A5P0YX23-F1
#
_entry.id   AF-A0A5P0YX23-F1
#
_cell.length_a   1.000
_cell.length_b   1.000
_cell.length_c   1.000
_cell.angle_alpha   90.00
_cell.angle_beta   90.00
_cell.angle_gamma   90.00
#
_symmetry.space_group_name_H-M   'P 1'
#
loop_
_entity.id
_entity.type
_entity.pdbx_description
1 polymer ?
#
loop_
_entity_poly.entity_id
_entity_poly.type
_entity_poly.pdbx_seq_one_letter_code
_entity_poly.pdbx_strand_id
1 'polypeptide(L)' 'VWMGAGVLALGAYGFVATFQPDPHFGRILAAYGGVFVAGSLAWGMVVDGFRPDRWDVIGASVCLIGVAVIMYAPRAR' A
#
# COMPACT_ATOMS: atom_id res chain seq x y z
N VAL A 1 18.98 -10.74 16.62
CA VAL A 1 18.69 -11.56 15.41
C VAL A 1 17.64 -10.90 14.53
N TRP A 2 16.40 -10.70 15.00
CA TRP A 2 15.32 -10.11 14.21
C TRP A 2 15.58 -8.71 13.65
N MET A 3 16.20 -7.81 14.43
CA MET A 3 16.61 -6.49 13.93
C MET A 3 17.62 -6.59 12.77
N GLY A 4 18.64 -7.44 12.90
CA GLY A 4 19.65 -7.63 11.85
C GLY A 4 19.05 -8.22 10.57
N ALA A 5 18.15 -9.20 10.71
CA ALA A 5 17.41 -9.76 9.59
C ALA A 5 16.48 -8.72 8.93
N GLY A 6 15.80 -7.89 9.73
CA GLY A 6 14.94 -6.81 9.23
C GLY A 6 15.71 -5.75 8.46
N VAL A 7 16.86 -5.32 8.97
CA VAL A 7 17.75 -4.36 8.29
C VAL A 7 18.24 -4.93 6.95
N LEU A 8 18.68 -6.19 6.92
CA LEU A 8 19.10 -6.86 5.69
C LEU A 8 17.95 -6.97 4.68
N ALA A 9 16.76 -7.36 5.12
CA ALA A 9 15.60 -7.53 4.24
C ALA A 9 15.16 -6.19 3.62
N LEU A 10 15.04 -5.13 4.42
CA LEU A 10 14.66 -3.80 3.93
C LEU A 10 15.76 -3.17 3.06
N GLY A 11 17.03 -3.36 3.42
CA GLY A 11 18.17 -2.91 2.62
C GLY A 11 18.21 -3.60 1.25
N ALA A 12 18.02 -4.93 1.21
CA ALA A 12 17.95 -5.69 -0.03
C ALA A 12 16.76 -5.26 -0.89
N TYR A 13 15.57 -5.06 -0.28
CA TYR A 13 14.39 -4.56 -0.97
C TYR A 13 14.65 -3.18 -1.62
N GLY A 14 15.22 -2.24 -0.86
CA GLY A 14 15.57 -0.91 -1.36
C GLY A 14 16.58 -0.95 -2.50
N PHE A 15 17.60 -1.81 -2.40
CA PHE A 15 18.60 -2.01 -3.45
C PHE A 15 17.95 -2.56 -4.74
N VAL A 16 17.13 -3.60 -4.63
CA VAL A 16 16.40 -4.17 -5.77
C VAL A 16 15.47 -3.14 -6.42
N ALA A 17 14.81 -2.31 -5.62
CA ALA A 17 13.92 -1.26 -6.09
C ALA A 17 14.62 -0.21 -6.98
N THR A 18 15.94 -0.01 -6.83
CA THR A 18 16.71 0.91 -7.70
C THR A 18 16.85 0.42 -9.14
N PHE A 19 16.69 -0.88 -9.38
CA PHE A 19 16.70 -1.47 -10.72
C PHE A 19 15.34 -1.40 -11.43
N GLN A 20 14.30 -0.83 -10.79
CA GLN A 20 12.99 -0.72 -11.40
C GLN A 20 13.05 0.28 -12.59
N PRO A 21 12.71 -0.15 -13.83
CA PRO A 21 12.84 0.69 -15.02
C PRO A 21 11.70 1.73 -15.16
N ASP A 22 10.67 1.68 -14.33
CA ASP A 22 9.50 2.56 -14.41
C ASP A 22 9.71 3.88 -13.63
N PRO A 23 9.70 5.06 -14.30
CA PRO A 23 9.83 6.37 -13.64
C PRO A 23 8.72 6.67 -12.62
N HIS A 24 7.61 5.94 -12.68
CA HIS A 24 6.44 6.10 -11.83
C HIS A 24 6.37 5.04 -10.73
N PHE A 25 7.48 4.39 -10.36
CA PHE A 25 7.51 3.39 -9.30
C PHE A 25 6.91 3.87 -7.97
N GLY A 26 7.18 5.11 -7.54
CA GLY A 26 6.54 5.70 -6.34
C GLY A 26 5.02 5.80 -6.46
N ARG A 27 4.54 5.97 -7.70
CA ARG A 27 3.16 5.82 -8.18
C ARG A 27 2.51 4.54 -7.66
N ILE A 28 3.14 3.47 -8.10
CA ILE A 28 2.74 2.09 -7.90
C ILE A 28 2.85 1.72 -6.42
N LEU A 29 3.91 2.17 -5.74
CA LEU A 29 4.10 1.97 -4.31
C LEU A 29 2.95 2.59 -3.49
N ALA A 30 2.56 3.83 -3.82
CA ALA A 30 1.42 4.48 -3.17
C ALA A 30 0.10 3.75 -3.43
N ALA A 31 -0.10 3.20 -4.63
CA ALA A 31 -1.26 2.36 -4.94
C ALA A 31 -1.31 1.09 -4.09
N TYR A 32 -0.18 0.41 -3.92
CA TYR A 32 -0.08 -0.77 -3.06
C TYR A 32 -0.46 -0.46 -1.61
N GLY A 33 -0.04 0.68 -1.07
CA GLY A 33 -0.39 1.08 0.29
C GLY A 33 -1.90 1.16 0.53
N GLY A 34 -2.65 1.83 -0.35
CA GLY A 34 -4.10 1.95 -0.19
C GLY A 34 -4.86 0.64 -0.42
N VAL A 35 -4.42 -0.19 -1.39
CA VAL A 35 -4.99 -1.52 -1.61
C VAL A 35 -4.70 -2.44 -0.43
N PHE A 36 -3.51 -2.33 0.17
CA PHE A 36 -3.13 -3.11 1.34
C PHE A 36 -4.01 -2.80 2.55
N VAL A 37 -4.33 -1.52 2.79
CA VAL A 37 -5.26 -1.13 3.88
C VAL A 37 -6.63 -1.79 3.68
N ALA A 38 -7.22 -1.66 2.48
CA ALA A 38 -8.52 -2.27 2.18
C ALA A 38 -8.47 -3.80 2.24
N GLY A 39 -7.41 -4.41 1.72
CA GLY A 39 -7.19 -5.86 1.73
C GLY A 39 -7.00 -6.43 3.13
N SER A 40 -6.31 -5.71 4.02
CA SER A 40 -6.11 -6.13 5.41
C SER A 40 -7.42 -6.17 6.19
N LEU A 41 -8.28 -5.15 5.98
CA LEU A 41 -9.62 -5.13 6.56
C LEU A 41 -10.51 -6.23 5.98
N ALA A 42 -10.46 -6.45 4.66
CA ALA A 42 -11.18 -7.54 3.99
C ALA A 42 -10.75 -8.92 4.50
N TRP A 43 -9.45 -9.12 4.71
CA TRP A 43 -8.93 -10.35 5.30
C TRP A 43 -9.45 -10.55 6.71
N GLY A 44 -9.34 -9.53 7.57
CA GLY A 44 -9.86 -9.59 8.93
C GLY A 44 -11.34 -9.95 8.96
N MET A 45 -12.14 -9.44 8.02
CA MET A 45 -13.56 -9.80 7.89
C MET A 45 -13.77 -11.28 7.59
N VAL A 46 -13.03 -11.83 6.62
CA VAL A 46 -13.25 -13.19 6.11
C VAL A 46 -12.65 -14.25 7.02
N VAL A 47 -11.47 -13.99 7.58
CA VAL A 47 -10.67 -15.00 8.29
C VAL A 47 -10.78 -14.85 9.80
N ASP A 48 -10.76 -13.61 10.29
CA ASP A 48 -10.73 -13.33 11.73
C ASP A 48 -12.12 -13.01 12.31
N GLY A 49 -13.17 -12.96 11.48
CA GLY A 49 -14.53 -12.60 11.89
C GLY A 49 -14.68 -11.14 12.34
N PHE A 50 -13.70 -10.30 12.01
CA PHE A 50 -13.68 -8.88 12.33
C PHE A 50 -14.86 -8.16 11.67
N ARG A 51 -15.56 -7.33 12.45
CA ARG A 51 -16.64 -6.47 11.94
C ARG A 51 -16.09 -5.05 11.80
N PRO A 52 -15.89 -4.54 10.57
CA PRO A 52 -15.38 -3.20 10.38
C PRO A 52 -16.36 -2.20 11.00
N ASP A 53 -15.82 -1.25 11.73
CA ASP A 53 -16.60 -0.14 12.21
C ASP A 53 -16.80 0.92 11.10
N ARG A 54 -17.57 1.97 11.41
CA ARG A 54 -17.82 3.04 10.44
C ARG A 54 -16.53 3.80 10.09
N TRP A 55 -15.56 3.86 11.00
CA TRP A 55 -14.30 4.56 10.80
C TRP A 55 -13.33 3.76 9.93
N ASP A 56 -13.32 2.43 10.05
CA ASP A 56 -12.56 1.52 9.20
C ASP A 56 -13.00 1.65 7.73
N VAL A 57 -14.32 1.68 7.50
CA VAL A 57 -14.88 1.84 6.15
C VAL A 57 -14.55 3.22 5.57
N ILE A 58 -14.66 4.28 6.37
CA ILE A 58 -14.29 5.64 5.94
C ILE A 58 -12.78 5.69 5.65
N GLY A 59 -11.93 5.16 6.53
CA GLY A 59 -10.48 5.13 6.37
C GLY A 59 -10.06 4.37 5.11
N ALA A 60 -10.61 3.17 4.90
CA ALA A 60 -10.37 2.38 3.69
C ALA A 60 -10.81 3.14 2.42
N SER A 61 -11.97 3.79 2.46
CA SER A 61 -12.48 4.59 1.34
C SER A 61 -11.56 5.77 1.02
N VAL A 62 -11.07 6.49 2.03
CA VAL A 62 -10.11 7.59 1.87
C VAL A 62 -8.79 7.09 1.27
N CYS A 63 -8.27 5.95 1.74
CA CYS A 63 -7.08 5.33 1.15
C CYS A 63 -7.28 4.98 -0.33
N LEU A 64 -8.40 4.36 -0.68
CA LEU A 64 -8.71 3.98 -2.06
C LEU A 64 -8.92 5.20 -2.96
N ILE A 65 -9.58 6.25 -2.48
CA ILE A 65 -9.73 7.52 -3.21
C ILE A 65 -8.35 8.15 -3.42
N GLY A 66 -7.48 8.15 -2.41
CA GLY A 66 -6.11 8.64 -2.53
C GLY A 66 -5.32 7.89 -3.61
N VAL A 67 -5.44 6.56 -3.65
CA VAL A 67 -4.86 5.73 -4.73
C VAL A 67 -5.42 6.12 -6.08
N ALA A 68 -6.74 6.28 -6.20
CA ALA A 68 -7.39 6.66 -7.46
C ALA A 68 -6.91 8.04 -7.95
N VAL A 69 -6.77 9.03 -7.06
CA VAL A 69 -6.23 10.35 -7.39
C VAL A 69 -4.78 10.22 -7.86
N ILE A 70 -3.93 9.53 -7.11
CA ILE A 70 -2.52 9.34 -7.43
C ILE A 70 -2.33 8.59 -8.76
N MET A 71 -3.20 7.63 -9.09
CA MET A 71 -3.12 6.84 -10.33
C MET A 71 -3.77 7.50 -11.54
N TYR A 72 -4.86 8.22 -11.37
CA TYR A 72 -5.72 8.66 -12.48
C TYR A 72 -5.86 10.17 -12.64
N ALA A 73 -5.40 11.00 -11.68
CA ALA A 73 -5.48 12.45 -11.83
C ALA A 73 -4.75 12.92 -13.11
N PRO A 74 -5.37 13.75 -13.97
CA PRO A 74 -4.75 14.24 -15.19
C PRO A 74 -3.53 15.08 -14.86
N ARG A 75 -2.41 14.81 -15.54
CA ARG A 75 -1.19 15.61 -15.41
C ARG A 75 -1.21 16.63 -16.54
N ALA A 76 -1.33 17.91 -16.19
CA ALA A 76 -1.07 18.98 -17.14
C ALA A 76 0.36 18.80 -17.65
N ARG A 77 0.51 18.85 -18.97
CA ARG A 77 1.73 18.54 -19.72
C ARG A 77 2.85 19.51 -19.41
#